data_AF-A0A8I0P5R6-F1
#
_entry.id   AF-A0A8I0P5R6-F1
#
_cell.length_a   1.000
_cell.length_b   1.000
_cell.length_c   1.000
_cell.angle_alpha   90.00
_cell.angle_beta   90.00
_cell.angle_gamma   90.00
#
_symmetry.space_group_name_H-M   'P 1'
#
loop_
_entity.id
_entity.type
_entity.pdbx_description
1 polymer ?
#
loop_
_entity_poly.entity_id
_entity_poly.type
_entity_poly.pdbx_seq_one_letter_code
_entity_poly.pdbx_strand_id
1 'polypeptide(L)'
;MVNKQPEPLERSEVLDLYKLAVEMADRVSARRGSANAFFLSVQSALVTLIGFGTPKLSQSPWWVSLAVALAGCTLSATWWMQLRSYRNLNTAKFTVINKLEEDLSVKIYTHEWQALKSEPTPSQRKRYVELGASERVVPLVFAVAHLILFVGTLTV
;
A
#
# COMPACT_ATOMS: atom_id res chain seq x y z
N MET A 1 7.24 34.76 29.41
CA MET A 1 6.93 34.41 28.01
C MET A 1 5.41 34.31 27.92
N VAL A 2 4.75 35.28 27.29
CA VAL A 2 3.28 35.27 27.15
C VAL A 2 2.93 34.13 26.20
N ASN A 3 2.28 33.09 26.74
CA ASN A 3 1.69 32.01 25.95
C ASN A 3 0.47 32.59 25.23
N LYS A 4 0.68 33.23 24.08
CA LYS A 4 -0.40 33.74 23.24
C LYS A 4 -1.10 32.50 22.68
N GLN A 5 -2.31 32.22 23.17
CA GLN A 5 -3.13 31.19 22.53
C GLN A 5 -3.29 31.55 21.05
N PRO A 6 -3.15 30.58 20.13
CA PRO A 6 -3.29 30.86 18.71
C PRO A 6 -4.67 31.49 18.47
N GLU A 7 -4.69 32.60 17.74
CA GLU A 7 -5.95 33.24 17.35
C GLU A 7 -6.80 32.25 16.54
N PRO A 8 -8.14 32.27 16.67
CA PRO A 8 -9.01 31.39 15.90
C PRO A 8 -8.75 31.57 14.41
N LEU A 9 -8.43 30.49 13.70
CA LEU A 9 -8.19 30.51 12.26
C LEU A 9 -9.40 31.10 11.53
N GLU A 10 -9.16 32.01 10.58
CA GLU A 10 -10.24 32.51 9.74
C GLU A 10 -10.77 31.39 8.84
N ARG A 11 -12.07 31.41 8.51
CA ARG A 11 -12.70 30.35 7.70
C ARG A 11 -12.01 30.15 6.33
N SER A 12 -11.47 31.21 5.75
CA SER A 12 -10.69 31.13 4.51
C SER A 12 -9.39 30.34 4.69
N GLU A 13 -8.68 30.57 5.81
CA GLU A 13 -7.44 29.85 6.12
C GLU A 13 -7.71 28.36 6.34
N VAL A 14 -8.78 28.02 7.07
CA VAL A 14 -9.19 26.62 7.27
C VAL A 14 -9.48 25.93 5.93
N LEU A 15 -10.19 26.60 5.03
CA LEU A 15 -10.50 26.07 3.70
C LEU A 15 -9.23 25.80 2.88
N ASP A 16 -8.24 26.69 2.93
CA ASP A 16 -6.99 26.54 2.18
C ASP A 16 -6.10 25.44 2.77
N LEU A 17 -6.01 25.35 4.10
CA LEU A 17 -5.35 24.22 4.78
C LEU A 17 -6.03 22.88 4.45
N TYR A 18 -7.37 22.86 4.40
CA TYR A 18 -8.14 21.68 4.02
C TYR A 18 -7.83 21.25 2.58
N LYS A 19 -7.86 22.17 1.61
CA LYS A 19 -7.50 21.87 0.20
C LYS A 19 -6.10 21.28 0.10
N LEU A 20 -5.11 21.90 0.75
CA LEU A 20 -3.73 21.43 0.77
C LEU A 20 -3.62 20.03 1.39
N ALA A 21 -4.31 19.79 2.51
CA ALA A 21 -4.30 18.50 3.18
C ALA A 21 -4.88 17.39 2.29
N VAL A 22 -6.00 17.66 1.62
CA VAL A 22 -6.67 16.75 0.68
C VAL A 22 -5.77 16.46 -0.52
N GLU A 23 -5.19 17.48 -1.14
CA GLU A 23 -4.26 17.30 -2.27
C GLU A 23 -3.05 16.44 -1.88
N MET A 24 -2.49 16.68 -0.68
CA MET A 24 -1.38 15.88 -0.17
C MET A 24 -1.77 14.43 0.15
N ALA A 25 -3.01 14.17 0.54
CA ALA A 25 -3.52 12.81 0.72
C ALA A 25 -3.71 12.09 -0.63
N ASP A 26 -4.19 12.80 -1.65
CA ASP A 26 -4.33 12.27 -3.01
C ASP A 26 -2.97 11.93 -3.64
N ARG A 27 -1.99 12.83 -3.55
CA ARG A 27 -0.61 12.59 -4.03
C ARG A 27 0.03 11.35 -3.40
N VAL A 28 -0.20 11.10 -2.11
CA VAL A 28 0.30 9.87 -1.45
C VAL A 28 -0.42 8.63 -1.99
N SER A 29 -1.73 8.72 -2.25
CA SER A 29 -2.50 7.64 -2.86
C SER A 29 -2.00 7.31 -4.27
N ALA A 30 -1.70 8.33 -5.09
CA ALA A 30 -1.08 8.16 -6.40
C ALA A 30 0.32 7.51 -6.30
N ARG A 31 1.14 7.93 -5.33
CA ARG A 31 2.46 7.35 -5.08
C ARG A 31 2.40 5.88 -4.64
N ARG A 32 1.36 5.48 -3.91
CA ARG A 32 1.10 4.06 -3.60
C ARG A 32 0.84 3.27 -4.89
N GLY A 33 0.05 3.81 -5.81
CA GLY A 33 -0.24 3.18 -7.10
C GLY A 33 1.02 2.93 -7.93
N SER A 34 1.89 3.93 -8.06
CA SER A 34 3.14 3.78 -8.80
C SER A 34 4.12 2.80 -8.14
N ALA A 35 4.22 2.79 -6.80
CA ALA A 35 5.01 1.82 -6.07
C ALA A 35 4.51 0.38 -6.30
N ASN A 36 3.19 0.17 -6.32
CA ASN A 36 2.61 -1.14 -6.61
C ASN A 36 2.96 -1.63 -8.01
N ALA A 37 2.82 -0.76 -9.02
CA ALA A 37 3.18 -1.11 -10.40
C ALA A 37 4.67 -1.46 -10.53
N PHE A 38 5.56 -0.73 -9.84
CA PHE A 38 6.99 -1.02 -9.80
C PHE A 38 7.28 -2.43 -9.24
N PHE A 39 6.79 -2.73 -8.04
CA PHE A 39 7.05 -4.04 -7.42
C PHE A 39 6.42 -5.19 -8.21
N LEU A 40 5.22 -5.01 -8.76
CA LEU A 40 4.58 -6.00 -9.62
C LEU A 40 5.46 -6.31 -10.84
N SER A 41 6.01 -5.27 -11.48
CA SER A 41 6.87 -5.41 -12.67
C SER A 41 8.17 -6.14 -12.33
N VAL A 42 8.87 -5.71 -11.27
CA VAL A 42 10.13 -6.32 -10.84
C VAL A 42 9.93 -7.79 -10.44
N GLN A 43 8.89 -8.09 -9.67
CA GLN A 43 8.63 -9.47 -9.23
C GLN A 43 8.20 -10.37 -10.39
N SER A 44 7.40 -9.87 -11.32
CA SER A 44 7.01 -10.64 -12.51
C SER A 44 8.22 -10.94 -13.40
N ALA A 45 9.11 -9.96 -13.60
CA ALA A 45 10.35 -10.15 -14.33
C ALA A 45 11.26 -11.18 -13.65
N LEU A 46 11.41 -11.11 -12.32
CA LEU A 46 12.23 -12.04 -11.56
C LEU A 46 11.71 -13.48 -11.64
N VAL A 47 10.40 -13.68 -11.43
CA VAL A 47 9.75 -14.99 -11.59
C VAL A 47 9.94 -15.54 -13.01
N THR A 48 9.79 -14.70 -14.02
CA THR A 48 9.99 -15.08 -15.43
C THR A 48 11.43 -15.52 -15.70
N LEU A 49 12.41 -14.72 -15.25
CA LEU A 49 13.84 -15.03 -15.42
C LEU A 49 14.23 -16.34 -14.72
N ILE A 50 13.71 -16.59 -13.51
CA ILE A 50 13.96 -17.83 -12.77
C ILE A 50 13.28 -19.02 -13.47
N GLY A 51 12.01 -18.86 -13.86
CA GLY A 51 11.25 -19.90 -14.54
C GLY A 51 11.92 -20.39 -15.82
N PHE A 52 12.35 -19.48 -16.69
CA PHE A 52 13.10 -19.84 -17.91
C PHE A 52 14.55 -20.24 -17.63
N GLY A 53 15.18 -19.71 -16.58
CA GLY A 53 16.55 -20.01 -16.18
C GLY A 53 16.72 -21.31 -15.39
N THR A 54 15.62 -21.98 -15.02
CA THR A 54 15.61 -23.16 -14.14
C THR A 54 16.62 -24.25 -14.55
N PRO A 55 16.75 -24.65 -15.83
CA PRO A 55 17.72 -25.69 -16.23
C PRO A 55 19.19 -25.31 -15.98
N LYS A 56 19.53 -24.02 -15.99
CA LYS A 56 20.89 -23.52 -15.69
C LYS A 56 21.09 -23.31 -14.18
N LEU A 57 20.03 -22.89 -13.48
CA LEU A 57 20.06 -22.74 -12.03
C LEU A 57 20.17 -24.10 -11.31
N SER A 58 19.53 -25.16 -11.80
CA SER A 58 19.64 -26.49 -11.19
C SER A 58 21.04 -27.09 -11.30
N GLN A 59 21.79 -26.73 -12.35
CA GLN A 59 23.21 -27.10 -12.50
C GLN A 59 24.16 -26.27 -11.63
N SER A 60 23.66 -25.15 -11.08
CA SER A 60 24.44 -24.29 -10.20
C SER A 60 24.38 -24.82 -8.76
N PRO A 61 25.32 -24.44 -7.89
CA PRO A 61 25.24 -24.80 -6.48
C PRO A 61 23.92 -24.34 -5.83
N TRP A 62 23.37 -25.17 -4.94
CA TRP A 62 22.08 -24.91 -4.27
C TRP A 62 21.99 -23.53 -3.59
N TRP A 63 23.12 -22.98 -3.12
CA TRP A 63 23.18 -21.65 -2.50
C TRP A 63 22.85 -20.51 -3.47
N VAL A 64 23.06 -20.69 -4.78
CA VAL A 64 22.68 -19.71 -5.81
C VAL A 64 21.16 -19.61 -5.88
N SER A 65 20.49 -20.75 -6.00
CA SER A 65 19.03 -20.84 -6.00
C SER A 65 18.44 -20.28 -4.70
N LEU A 66 19.08 -20.56 -3.55
CA LEU A 66 18.65 -20.00 -2.26
C LEU A 66 18.78 -18.48 -2.23
N ALA A 67 19.92 -17.92 -2.68
CA ALA A 67 20.14 -16.48 -2.70
C ALA A 67 19.09 -15.75 -3.57
N VAL A 68 18.75 -16.33 -4.72
CA VAL A 68 17.72 -15.80 -5.63
C VAL A 68 16.33 -15.84 -4.99
N ALA A 69 15.98 -16.96 -4.34
CA ALA A 69 14.70 -17.09 -3.63
C ALA A 69 14.59 -16.11 -2.45
N LEU A 70 15.67 -15.93 -1.69
CA LEU A 70 15.75 -14.95 -0.61
C LEU A 70 15.61 -13.52 -1.13
N ALA A 71 16.21 -13.19 -2.28
CA ALA A 71 16.04 -11.87 -2.90
C ALA A 71 14.57 -11.60 -3.25
N GLY A 72 13.89 -12.55 -3.90
CA GLY A 72 12.47 -12.43 -4.24
C GLY A 72 11.53 -12.36 -3.02
N CYS A 73 11.84 -13.11 -1.96
CA CYS A 73 11.12 -13.04 -0.68
C CYS A 73 11.34 -11.69 0.01
N THR A 74 12.58 -11.18 0.00
CA THR A 74 12.92 -9.88 0.60
C THR A 74 12.23 -8.73 -0.14
N LEU A 75 12.18 -8.79 -1.47
CA LEU A 75 11.40 -7.84 -2.28
C LEU A 75 9.91 -7.90 -1.95
N SER A 76 9.35 -9.11 -1.77
CA SER A 76 7.96 -9.30 -1.37
C SER A 76 7.68 -8.70 0.02
N ALA A 77 8.56 -8.95 0.99
CA ALA A 77 8.44 -8.40 2.34
C ALA A 77 8.52 -6.87 2.33
N THR A 78 9.45 -6.31 1.54
CA THR A 78 9.61 -4.86 1.38
C THR A 78 8.36 -4.24 0.76
N TRP A 79 7.81 -4.86 -0.28
CA TRP A 79 6.57 -4.42 -0.90
C TRP A 79 5.40 -4.42 0.10
N TRP A 80 5.25 -5.50 0.86
CA TRP A 80 4.23 -5.59 1.90
C TRP A 80 4.37 -4.49 2.97
N MET A 81 5.60 -4.26 3.47
CA MET A 81 5.87 -3.19 4.43
C MET A 81 5.51 -1.82 3.86
N GLN A 82 5.82 -1.58 2.60
CA GLN A 82 5.55 -0.31 1.95
C GLN A 82 4.04 -0.05 1.77
N LEU A 83 3.28 -1.07 1.37
CA LEU A 83 1.81 -1.04 1.34
C LEU A 83 1.21 -0.73 2.70
N ARG A 84 1.69 -1.39 3.75
CA ARG A 84 1.24 -1.14 5.14
C ARG A 84 1.52 0.30 5.56
N SER A 85 2.72 0.81 5.25
CA SER A 85 3.11 2.18 5.56
C SER A 85 2.20 3.21 4.88
N TYR A 86 1.94 3.07 3.57
CA TYR A 86 1.04 3.98 2.85
C TYR A 86 -0.38 3.98 3.42
N ARG A 87 -0.91 2.80 3.77
CA ARG A 87 -2.25 2.71 4.37
C ARG A 87 -2.30 3.44 5.71
N ASN A 88 -1.31 3.22 6.57
CA ASN A 88 -1.26 3.86 7.88
C ASN A 88 -1.13 5.38 7.75
N LEU A 89 -0.28 5.85 6.83
CA LEU A 89 -0.11 7.28 6.55
C LEU A 89 -1.39 7.92 6.02
N ASN A 90 -2.07 7.28 5.05
CA ASN A 90 -3.34 7.80 4.55
C ASN A 90 -4.41 7.83 5.65
N THR A 91 -4.49 6.79 6.49
CA THR A 91 -5.42 6.76 7.62
C THR A 91 -5.17 7.95 8.57
N ALA A 92 -3.91 8.23 8.88
CA ALA A 92 -3.54 9.39 9.70
C ALA A 92 -3.90 10.71 9.03
N LYS A 93 -3.62 10.87 7.73
CA LYS A 93 -3.98 12.08 6.95
C LYS A 93 -5.49 12.32 6.95
N PHE A 94 -6.29 11.30 6.65
CA PHE A 94 -7.75 11.42 6.66
C PHE A 94 -8.32 11.70 8.06
N THR A 95 -7.66 11.23 9.12
CA THR A 95 -8.04 11.60 10.49
C THR A 95 -7.88 13.11 10.73
N VAL A 96 -6.80 13.70 10.23
CA VAL A 96 -6.57 15.15 10.33
C VAL A 96 -7.53 15.93 9.42
N ILE A 97 -7.75 15.48 8.18
CA ILE A 97 -8.70 16.10 7.24
C ILE A 97 -10.10 16.14 7.85
N ASN A 98 -10.60 15.02 8.37
CA ASN A 98 -11.92 14.95 8.98
C ASN A 98 -12.05 15.86 10.22
N LYS A 99 -10.95 16.07 10.96
CA LYS A 99 -10.93 17.03 12.07
C LYS A 99 -11.02 18.48 11.57
N LEU A 100 -10.31 18.82 10.48
CA LEU A 100 -10.44 20.15 9.85
C LEU A 100 -11.85 20.40 9.30
N GLU A 101 -12.54 19.34 8.85
CA GLU A 101 -13.94 19.46 8.42
C GLU A 101 -14.90 19.84 9.55
N GLU A 102 -14.53 19.69 10.83
CA GLU A 102 -15.40 20.12 11.95
C GLU A 102 -15.65 21.62 11.96
N ASP A 103 -14.71 22.41 11.45
CA ASP A 103 -14.76 23.86 11.36
C ASP A 103 -15.37 24.36 10.02
N LEU A 104 -15.67 23.43 9.11
CA LEU A 104 -16.30 23.72 7.81
C LEU A 104 -17.81 23.49 7.86
N SER A 105 -18.54 24.19 6.98
CA SER A 105 -20.00 24.05 6.87
C SER A 105 -20.44 22.69 6.33
N VAL A 106 -19.58 22.00 5.58
CA VAL A 106 -19.85 20.70 4.95
C VAL A 106 -18.66 19.79 5.18
N LYS A 107 -18.92 18.56 5.63
CA LYS A 107 -17.91 17.55 5.98
C LYS A 107 -17.88 16.43 4.94
N ILE A 108 -17.29 16.71 3.79
CA ILE A 108 -17.38 15.87 2.59
C ILE A 108 -16.85 14.46 2.87
N TYR A 109 -15.60 14.34 3.33
CA TYR A 109 -14.93 13.06 3.56
C TYR A 109 -15.44 12.36 4.83
N THR A 110 -15.89 13.12 5.83
CA THR A 110 -16.56 12.55 7.01
C THR A 110 -17.88 11.89 6.61
N HIS A 111 -18.70 12.56 5.80
CA HIS A 111 -19.96 12.01 5.32
C HIS A 111 -19.73 10.82 4.37
N GLU A 112 -18.74 10.88 3.49
CA GLU A 112 -18.34 9.75 2.64
C GLU A 112 -17.98 8.52 3.49
N TRP A 113 -17.15 8.70 4.52
CA TRP A 113 -16.77 7.61 5.41
C TRP A 113 -17.93 7.04 6.22
N GLN A 114 -18.90 7.89 6.59
CA GLN A 114 -20.13 7.46 7.25
C GLN A 114 -21.03 6.67 6.30
N ALA A 115 -21.20 7.12 5.05
CA ALA A 115 -21.96 6.40 4.03
C ALA A 115 -21.37 5.00 3.79
N LEU A 116 -20.04 4.90 3.65
CA LEU A 116 -19.33 3.62 3.51
C LEU A 116 -19.51 2.68 4.73
N LYS A 117 -19.76 3.23 5.92
CA LYS A 117 -19.99 2.43 7.14
C LYS A 117 -21.46 2.07 7.38
N SER A 118 -22.38 2.89 6.88
CA SER A 118 -23.83 2.79 7.14
C SER A 118 -24.56 1.99 6.07
N GLU A 119 -23.97 1.77 4.89
CA GLU A 119 -24.51 0.81 3.93
C GLU A 119 -24.37 -0.64 4.44
N PRO A 120 -25.49 -1.38 4.63
CA PRO A 120 -25.50 -2.68 5.29
C PRO A 120 -25.13 -3.84 4.36
N THR A 121 -24.67 -3.60 3.13
CA THR A 121 -24.35 -4.71 2.22
C THR A 121 -22.97 -5.31 2.55
N PRO A 122 -22.91 -6.59 2.98
CA PRO A 122 -21.64 -7.25 3.29
C PRO A 122 -20.68 -7.26 2.09
N SER A 123 -21.22 -7.20 0.87
CA SER A 123 -20.46 -7.23 -0.38
C SER A 123 -19.66 -5.97 -0.66
N GLN A 124 -20.17 -4.76 -0.36
CA GLN A 124 -19.43 -3.51 -0.63
C GLN A 124 -18.33 -3.26 0.39
N ARG A 125 -18.62 -3.51 1.68
CA ARG A 125 -17.62 -3.47 2.75
C ARG A 125 -16.52 -4.51 2.51
N LYS A 126 -16.90 -5.71 2.04
CA LYS A 126 -15.96 -6.70 1.53
C LYS A 126 -15.18 -6.15 0.34
N ARG A 127 -15.81 -5.59 -0.70
CA ARG A 127 -15.13 -5.09 -1.91
C ARG A 127 -14.06 -4.00 -1.64
N TYR A 128 -14.33 -3.07 -0.72
CA TYR A 128 -13.36 -2.02 -0.35
C TYR A 128 -12.23 -2.57 0.54
N VAL A 129 -12.55 -3.48 1.46
CA VAL A 129 -11.54 -4.22 2.24
C VAL A 129 -10.76 -5.18 1.34
N GLU A 130 -11.38 -5.73 0.30
CA GLU A 130 -10.83 -6.65 -0.68
C GLU A 130 -9.90 -5.94 -1.65
N LEU A 131 -10.12 -4.68 -2.01
CA LEU A 131 -9.11 -3.89 -2.72
C LEU A 131 -7.83 -3.71 -1.86
N GLY A 132 -7.98 -3.42 -0.56
CA GLY A 132 -6.83 -3.37 0.38
C GLY A 132 -6.24 -4.74 0.77
N ALA A 133 -7.02 -5.82 0.69
CA ALA A 133 -6.59 -7.18 0.99
C ALA A 133 -5.98 -7.86 -0.24
N SER A 134 -6.50 -7.62 -1.44
CA SER A 134 -5.89 -8.06 -2.71
C SER A 134 -4.53 -7.41 -2.90
N GLU A 135 -4.36 -6.12 -2.60
CA GLU A 135 -3.04 -5.46 -2.59
C GLU A 135 -2.03 -6.19 -1.68
N ARG A 136 -2.49 -6.77 -0.57
CA ARG A 136 -1.67 -7.52 0.38
C ARG A 136 -1.41 -8.96 -0.05
N VAL A 137 -2.39 -9.62 -0.64
CA VAL A 137 -2.26 -11.00 -1.11
C VAL A 137 -1.18 -11.08 -2.19
N VAL A 138 -1.02 -10.07 -3.05
CA VAL A 138 -0.06 -10.11 -4.16
C VAL A 138 1.41 -10.31 -3.70
N PRO A 139 1.98 -9.51 -2.76
CA PRO A 139 3.30 -9.78 -2.22
C PRO A 139 3.46 -11.20 -1.66
N LEU A 140 2.43 -11.72 -0.97
CA LEU A 140 2.45 -13.08 -0.43
C LEU A 140 2.47 -14.13 -1.54
N VAL A 141 1.66 -13.94 -2.59
CA VAL A 141 1.66 -14.82 -3.78
C VAL A 141 3.03 -14.88 -4.42
N PHE A 142 3.71 -13.73 -4.57
CA PHE A 142 5.08 -13.73 -5.10
C PHE A 142 6.07 -14.39 -4.15
N ALA A 143 5.99 -14.17 -2.84
CA ALA A 143 6.85 -14.87 -1.87
C ALA A 143 6.69 -16.39 -2.00
N VAL A 144 5.44 -16.89 -2.06
CA VAL A 144 5.15 -18.31 -2.26
C VAL A 144 5.66 -18.81 -3.61
N ALA A 145 5.50 -18.04 -4.69
CA ALA A 145 6.02 -18.40 -6.00
C ALA A 145 7.55 -18.58 -5.99
N HIS A 146 8.29 -17.69 -5.33
CA HIS A 146 9.75 -17.82 -5.19
C HIS A 146 10.16 -19.06 -4.39
N LEU A 147 9.40 -19.42 -3.34
CA LEU A 147 9.63 -20.65 -2.58
C LEU A 147 9.36 -21.91 -3.42
N ILE A 148 8.27 -21.92 -4.20
CA ILE A 148 7.96 -23.04 -5.11
C ILE A 148 9.06 -23.21 -6.15
N LEU A 149 9.52 -22.11 -6.77
CA LEU A 149 10.61 -22.15 -7.74
C LEU A 149 11.91 -22.67 -7.12
N PHE A 150 12.22 -22.28 -5.88
CA PHE A 150 13.37 -22.81 -5.16
C PHE A 150 13.28 -24.30 -4.88
N VAL A 151 12.13 -24.80 -4.42
CA VAL A 151 11.95 -26.24 -4.20
C VAL A 151 12.06 -26.98 -5.54
N GLY A 152 11.46 -26.44 -6.60
CA GLY A 152 11.54 -27.00 -7.95
C GLY A 152 12.98 -27.15 -8.46
N THR A 153 13.85 -26.15 -8.22
CA THR A 153 15.26 -26.23 -8.64
C THR A 153 16.09 -27.23 -7.84
N LEU A 154 15.66 -27.64 -6.64
CA LEU A 154 16.31 -28.69 -5.85
C LEU A 154 15.87 -30.10 -6.24
N THR A 155 14.70 -30.24 -6.86
CA THR A 155 14.14 -31.54 -7.26
C THR A 155 14.52 -31.99 -8.67
N VAL A 156 15.13 -31.10 -9.47
CA VAL A 156 15.57 -31.32 -10.86
C VAL A 156 17.07 -31.54 -10.88
#